data_AF-A0A1Y2M0J0-F1
#
_entry.id   AF-A0A1Y2M0J0-F1
#
_cell.length_a   1.000
_cell.length_b   1.000
_cell.length_c   1.000
_cell.angle_alpha   90.00
_cell.angle_beta   90.00
_cell.angle_gamma   90.00
#
_symmetry.space_group_name_H-M   'P 1'
#
loop_
_entity.id
_entity.type
_entity.pdbx_description
1 polymer ?
#
loop_
_entity_poly.entity_id
_entity_poly.type
_entity_poly.pdbx_seq_one_letter_code
_entity_poly.pdbx_strand_id
1 'polypeptide(L)'
;MSGRGDYQKRLAALVAAAAADNLTFEDILPAEIEERFEELTELRQAREYIAELELRETGLRAANGKLKDEVKKKQKAIDNLPDEHVARMTELQQACRQIELHKETEEYLNERAERYRQQLNDSIGKQHAETSAAAKTEALQAKVEHQQGTIAKLMDDNRKSEAMYKQLRESDKHALESKSDRLAKKDALIAQLYQQIDDAHDALSTFKECDPLALQEQNVGLLSRNLSLSEENQALQEQYTMVKHQLGEVLAAPYGHGSRKAQLFAAAISETKTLNRFFLNAFEVLKAFSRSFQTVPTRSGIEFHLDAAQEALAGCRDVKAAVRPVTDGTGDHDLEELTLCKELDTMAVSAGVAMDSLEAVHGGFWKFINRMSEDPKVLSEVNAELCDQDRPRALIVYGH
;
A
#
# COMPACT_ATOMS: atom_id res chain seq x y z
N MET A 1 -144.33 63.82 38.94
CA MET A 1 -143.56 63.08 37.93
C MET A 1 -143.32 64.01 36.76
N SER A 2 -142.24 64.81 36.78
CA SER A 2 -141.93 65.72 35.67
C SER A 2 -141.71 64.91 34.39
N GLY A 3 -142.45 65.24 33.34
CA GLY A 3 -142.36 64.54 32.06
C GLY A 3 -141.01 64.80 31.38
N ARG A 4 -140.61 63.92 30.47
CA ARG A 4 -139.37 64.05 29.67
C ARG A 4 -139.24 65.44 29.02
N GLY A 5 -140.38 66.08 28.68
CA GLY A 5 -140.46 67.44 28.17
C GLY A 5 -140.18 68.56 29.20
N ASP A 6 -140.49 68.39 30.49
CA ASP A 6 -140.17 69.37 31.53
C ASP A 6 -138.68 69.39 31.86
N TYR A 7 -138.04 68.22 31.84
CA TYR A 7 -136.59 68.10 31.97
C TYR A 7 -135.86 68.72 30.78
N GLN A 8 -136.34 68.49 29.55
CA GLN A 8 -135.79 69.15 28.35
C GLN A 8 -135.92 70.68 28.39
N LYS A 9 -137.05 71.21 28.86
CA LYS A 9 -137.23 72.67 29.04
C LYS A 9 -136.28 73.26 30.08
N ARG A 10 -136.07 72.58 31.21
CA ARG A 10 -135.12 73.01 32.24
C ARG A 10 -133.66 72.91 31.78
N LEU A 11 -133.30 71.86 31.06
CA LEU A 11 -131.98 71.72 30.45
C LEU A 11 -131.74 72.85 29.45
N ALA A 12 -132.69 73.09 28.53
CA ALA A 12 -132.59 74.16 27.54
C ALA A 12 -132.45 75.55 28.18
N ALA A 13 -133.14 75.81 29.29
CA ALA A 13 -132.98 77.05 30.06
C ALA A 13 -131.60 77.17 30.73
N LEU A 14 -131.04 76.08 31.26
CA LEU A 14 -129.69 76.01 31.83
C LEU A 14 -128.61 76.22 30.76
N VAL A 15 -128.75 75.59 29.59
CA VAL A 15 -127.84 75.77 28.45
C VAL A 15 -127.89 77.20 27.92
N ALA A 16 -129.09 77.78 27.82
CA ALA A 16 -129.25 79.17 27.38
C ALA A 16 -128.65 80.18 28.37
N ALA A 17 -128.75 79.91 29.67
CA ALA A 17 -128.14 80.74 30.71
C ALA A 17 -126.61 80.68 30.69
N ALA A 18 -126.03 79.49 30.53
CA ALA A 18 -124.57 79.34 30.45
C ALA A 18 -123.98 79.86 29.13
N ALA A 19 -124.71 79.75 28.02
CA ALA A 19 -124.31 80.36 26.75
C ALA A 19 -124.27 81.90 26.83
N ALA A 20 -125.08 82.52 27.68
CA ALA A 20 -125.02 83.96 27.95
C ALA A 20 -123.75 84.37 28.73
N ASP A 21 -123.16 83.45 29.48
CA ASP A 21 -121.90 83.62 30.23
C ASP A 21 -120.66 83.11 29.44
N ASN A 22 -120.81 82.82 28.13
CA ASN A 22 -119.78 82.23 27.25
C ASN A 22 -119.23 80.85 27.70
N LEU A 23 -119.98 80.11 28.52
CA LEU A 23 -119.61 78.75 28.93
C LEU A 23 -120.18 77.73 27.93
N THR A 24 -119.37 76.75 27.54
CA THR A 24 -119.80 75.65 26.65
C THR A 24 -120.60 74.62 27.43
N PHE A 25 -121.35 73.76 26.74
CA PHE A 25 -122.19 72.75 27.41
C PHE A 25 -121.38 71.79 28.29
N GLU A 26 -120.13 71.52 27.92
CA GLU A 26 -119.14 70.73 28.66
C GLU A 26 -118.76 71.41 29.99
N ASP A 27 -118.70 72.75 30.04
CA ASP A 27 -118.29 73.50 31.25
C ASP A 27 -119.34 73.52 32.38
N ILE A 28 -120.59 73.16 32.08
CA ILE A 28 -121.73 73.20 33.01
C ILE A 28 -122.14 71.80 33.44
N LEU A 29 -121.61 70.78 32.77
CA LEU A 29 -121.89 69.39 33.12
C LEU A 29 -121.12 69.06 34.41
N PRO A 30 -121.81 68.59 35.47
CA PRO A 30 -121.12 67.99 36.60
C PRO A 30 -120.30 66.80 36.11
N ALA A 31 -119.04 66.70 36.56
CA ALA A 31 -118.12 65.64 36.14
C ALA A 31 -118.73 64.23 36.32
N GLU A 32 -119.60 64.05 37.31
CA GLU A 32 -120.28 62.78 37.58
C GLU A 32 -121.31 62.39 36.49
N ILE A 33 -121.77 63.34 35.66
CA ILE A 33 -122.69 63.08 34.55
C ILE A 33 -121.90 62.76 33.27
N GLU A 34 -120.74 63.37 33.05
CA GLU A 34 -119.83 63.00 31.96
C GLU A 34 -119.35 61.56 32.13
N GLU A 35 -118.91 61.18 33.34
CA GLU A 35 -118.52 59.82 33.68
C GLU A 35 -119.66 58.81 33.39
N ARG A 36 -120.91 59.17 33.67
CA ARG A 36 -122.08 58.32 33.32
C ARG A 36 -122.39 58.24 31.84
N PHE A 37 -122.11 59.28 31.06
CA PHE A 37 -122.26 59.20 29.60
C PHE A 37 -121.16 58.33 28.99
N GLU A 38 -119.94 58.40 29.51
CA GLU A 38 -118.85 57.49 29.17
C GLU A 38 -119.24 56.03 29.50
N GLU A 39 -119.69 55.75 30.73
CA GLU A 39 -120.20 54.43 31.13
C GLU A 39 -121.32 53.91 30.21
N LEU A 40 -122.26 54.78 29.79
CA LEU A 40 -123.34 54.40 28.88
C LEU A 40 -122.83 54.13 27.45
N THR A 41 -121.82 54.87 26.99
CA THR A 41 -121.17 54.59 25.70
C THR A 41 -120.36 53.30 25.73
N GLU A 42 -119.62 53.04 26.81
CA GLU A 42 -118.90 51.78 27.03
C GLU A 42 -119.87 50.60 27.12
N LEU A 43 -121.00 50.76 27.83
CA LEU A 43 -122.02 49.73 27.94
C LEU A 43 -122.71 49.45 26.60
N ARG A 44 -122.90 50.48 25.76
CA ARG A 44 -123.37 50.29 24.38
C ARG A 44 -122.36 49.54 23.54
N GLN A 45 -121.08 49.92 23.58
CA GLN A 45 -120.01 49.23 22.85
C GLN A 45 -119.88 47.78 23.32
N ALA A 46 -119.97 47.52 24.62
CA ALA A 46 -119.95 46.17 25.19
C ALA A 46 -121.13 45.32 24.69
N ARG A 47 -122.32 45.91 24.58
CA ARG A 47 -123.49 45.21 24.01
C ARG A 47 -123.33 44.90 22.52
N GLU A 48 -122.80 45.83 21.74
CA GLU A 48 -122.50 45.62 20.32
C GLU A 48 -121.43 44.51 20.16
N TYR A 49 -120.39 44.53 20.98
CA TYR A 49 -119.35 43.49 21.00
C TYR A 49 -119.89 42.10 21.39
N ILE A 50 -120.77 42.03 22.40
CA ILE A 50 -121.44 40.78 22.79
C ILE A 50 -122.28 40.24 21.63
N ALA A 51 -123.04 41.09 20.94
CA ALA A 51 -123.84 40.67 19.78
C ALA A 51 -122.96 40.15 18.63
N GLU A 52 -121.81 40.78 18.36
CA GLU A 52 -120.84 40.29 17.39
C GLU A 52 -120.25 38.93 17.79
N LEU A 53 -119.93 38.74 19.07
CA LEU A 53 -119.45 37.45 19.58
C LEU A 53 -120.50 36.35 19.48
N GLU A 54 -121.76 36.64 19.80
CA GLU A 54 -122.87 35.68 19.66
C GLU A 54 -123.10 35.32 18.18
N LEU A 55 -123.04 36.29 17.27
CA LEU A 55 -123.12 36.05 15.82
C LEU A 55 -121.94 35.20 15.33
N ARG A 56 -120.72 35.49 15.80
CA ARG A 56 -119.53 34.70 15.47
C ARG A 56 -119.61 33.29 16.04
N GLU A 57 -120.09 33.13 17.27
CA GLU A 57 -120.23 31.84 17.92
C GLU A 57 -121.28 30.98 17.19
N THR A 58 -122.43 31.55 16.85
CA THR A 58 -123.45 30.84 16.05
C THR A 58 -122.91 30.46 14.67
N GLY A 59 -122.16 31.34 14.01
CA GLY A 59 -121.45 31.04 12.76
C GLY A 59 -120.44 29.90 12.90
N LEU A 60 -119.62 29.90 13.95
CA LEU A 60 -118.64 28.83 14.24
C LEU A 60 -119.31 27.51 14.59
N ARG A 61 -120.41 27.54 15.37
CA ARG A 61 -121.21 26.34 15.67
C ARG A 61 -121.79 25.73 14.39
N ALA A 62 -122.31 26.56 13.48
CA ALA A 62 -122.82 26.10 12.19
C ALA A 62 -121.70 25.52 11.30
N ALA A 63 -120.53 26.19 11.23
CA ALA A 63 -119.38 25.70 10.49
C ALA A 63 -118.83 24.37 11.05
N ASN A 64 -118.74 24.25 12.37
CA ASN A 64 -118.39 22.99 13.03
C ASN A 64 -119.41 21.89 12.77
N GLY A 65 -120.70 22.23 12.73
CA GLY A 65 -121.76 21.31 12.31
C GLY A 65 -121.51 20.76 10.91
N LYS A 66 -121.28 21.64 9.93
CA LYS A 66 -120.95 21.26 8.55
C LYS A 66 -119.70 20.39 8.45
N LEU A 67 -118.61 20.76 9.13
CA LEU A 67 -117.37 19.96 9.13
C LEU A 67 -117.58 18.57 9.74
N LYS A 68 -118.34 18.46 10.84
CA LYS A 68 -118.67 17.16 11.42
C LYS A 68 -119.50 16.31 10.47
N ASP A 69 -120.43 16.92 9.73
CA ASP A 69 -121.23 16.21 8.74
C ASP A 69 -120.39 15.77 7.53
N GLU A 70 -119.46 16.60 7.06
CA GLU A 70 -118.50 16.23 6.01
C GLU A 70 -117.57 15.09 6.45
N VAL A 71 -117.06 15.14 7.68
CA VAL A 71 -116.23 14.05 8.24
C VAL A 71 -117.04 12.77 8.32
N LYS A 72 -118.27 12.80 8.82
CA LYS A 72 -119.17 11.63 8.83
C LYS A 72 -119.45 11.11 7.43
N LYS A 73 -119.65 12.00 6.46
CA LYS A 73 -119.89 11.61 5.06
C LYS A 73 -118.67 10.92 4.45
N LYS A 74 -117.46 11.45 4.69
CA LYS A 74 -116.21 10.83 4.25
C LYS A 74 -115.96 9.50 4.97
N GLN A 75 -116.25 9.41 6.27
CA GLN A 75 -116.14 8.16 7.02
C GLN A 75 -117.07 7.10 6.45
N LYS A 76 -118.35 7.42 6.20
CA LYS A 76 -119.28 6.49 5.53
C LYS A 76 -118.82 6.09 4.13
N ALA A 77 -118.18 7.01 3.39
CA ALA A 77 -117.63 6.69 2.07
C ALA A 77 -116.44 5.73 2.18
N ILE A 78 -115.64 5.82 3.24
CA ILE A 78 -114.56 4.87 3.56
C ILE A 78 -115.14 3.53 4.00
N ASP A 79 -116.13 3.52 4.88
CA ASP A 79 -116.78 2.30 5.40
C ASP A 79 -117.55 1.54 4.30
N ASN A 80 -118.01 2.24 3.27
CA ASN A 80 -118.68 1.67 2.09
C ASN A 80 -117.72 1.36 0.92
N LEU A 81 -116.41 1.45 1.11
CA LEU A 81 -115.48 1.00 0.09
C LEU A 81 -115.69 -0.50 -0.16
N PRO A 82 -115.65 -0.97 -1.42
CA PRO A 82 -115.70 -2.40 -1.71
C PRO A 82 -114.58 -3.12 -0.96
N ASP A 83 -114.86 -4.31 -0.43
CA ASP A 83 -113.88 -5.13 0.29
C ASP A 83 -112.58 -5.33 -0.52
N GLU A 84 -112.70 -5.42 -1.85
CA GLU A 84 -111.56 -5.48 -2.80
C GLU A 84 -110.62 -4.27 -2.71
N HIS A 85 -111.15 -3.05 -2.53
CA HIS A 85 -110.32 -1.84 -2.41
C HIS A 85 -109.58 -1.81 -1.06
N VAL A 86 -110.25 -2.23 0.02
CA VAL A 86 -109.62 -2.36 1.34
C VAL A 86 -108.50 -3.41 1.29
N ALA A 87 -108.76 -4.57 0.68
CA ALA A 87 -107.76 -5.60 0.46
C ALA A 87 -106.55 -5.05 -0.33
N ARG A 88 -106.79 -4.36 -1.44
CA ARG A 88 -105.71 -3.76 -2.25
C ARG A 88 -104.90 -2.71 -1.50
N MET A 89 -105.52 -1.91 -0.63
CA MET A 89 -104.80 -0.95 0.23
C MET A 89 -103.92 -1.68 1.25
N THR A 90 -104.40 -2.78 1.83
CA THR A 90 -103.58 -3.59 2.74
C THR A 90 -102.42 -4.27 2.01
N GLU A 91 -102.63 -4.79 0.80
CA GLU A 91 -101.58 -5.36 -0.04
C GLU A 91 -100.53 -4.30 -0.41
N LEU A 92 -100.96 -3.09 -0.78
CA LEU A 92 -100.06 -1.97 -1.07
C LEU A 92 -99.22 -1.61 0.16
N GLN A 93 -99.84 -1.52 1.34
CA GLN A 93 -99.11 -1.26 2.59
C GLN A 93 -98.11 -2.37 2.91
N GLN A 94 -98.48 -3.64 2.70
CA GLN A 94 -97.57 -4.77 2.88
C GLN A 94 -96.40 -4.72 1.89
N ALA A 95 -96.66 -4.40 0.63
CA ALA A 95 -95.62 -4.23 -0.39
C ALA A 95 -94.68 -3.06 -0.04
N CYS A 96 -95.19 -1.93 0.44
CA CYS A 96 -94.38 -0.80 0.91
C CYS A 96 -93.44 -1.23 2.05
N ARG A 97 -93.96 -1.95 3.06
CA ARG A 97 -93.13 -2.48 4.17
C ARG A 97 -92.07 -3.46 3.69
N GLN A 98 -92.39 -4.32 2.71
CA GLN A 98 -91.42 -5.22 2.11
C GLN A 98 -90.33 -4.45 1.35
N ILE A 99 -90.67 -3.39 0.62
CA ILE A 99 -89.71 -2.53 -0.07
C ILE A 99 -88.79 -1.84 0.94
N GLU A 100 -89.32 -1.32 2.04
CA GLU A 100 -88.54 -0.70 3.11
C GLU A 100 -87.56 -1.71 3.73
N LEU A 101 -88.04 -2.91 4.07
CA LEU A 101 -87.19 -3.99 4.58
C LEU A 101 -86.06 -4.33 3.60
N HIS A 102 -86.38 -4.45 2.30
CA HIS A 102 -85.36 -4.75 1.29
C HIS A 102 -84.32 -3.64 1.17
N LYS A 103 -84.72 -2.37 1.23
CA LYS A 103 -83.79 -1.23 1.24
C LYS A 103 -82.86 -1.28 2.45
N GLU A 104 -83.40 -1.50 3.65
CA GLU A 104 -82.59 -1.64 4.87
C GLU A 104 -81.59 -2.79 4.74
N THR A 105 -82.00 -3.94 4.18
CA THR A 105 -81.09 -5.07 3.96
C THR A 105 -80.02 -4.76 2.92
N GLU A 106 -80.36 -4.05 1.85
CA GLU A 106 -79.41 -3.64 0.81
C GLU A 106 -78.37 -2.65 1.37
N GLU A 107 -78.81 -1.63 2.10
CA GLU A 107 -77.93 -0.66 2.77
C GLU A 107 -76.97 -1.36 3.73
N TYR A 108 -77.48 -2.25 4.59
CA TYR A 108 -76.65 -3.04 5.50
C TYR A 108 -75.60 -3.91 4.78
N LEU A 109 -75.99 -4.57 3.70
CA LEU A 109 -75.08 -5.39 2.90
C LEU A 109 -74.03 -4.54 2.17
N ASN A 110 -74.41 -3.38 1.66
CA ASN A 110 -73.50 -2.43 1.03
C ASN A 110 -72.48 -1.88 2.02
N GLU A 111 -72.91 -1.45 3.21
CA GLU A 111 -72.00 -1.02 4.28
C GLU A 111 -71.03 -2.13 4.70
N ARG A 112 -71.51 -3.37 4.75
CA ARG A 112 -70.66 -4.53 5.04
C ARG A 112 -69.67 -4.80 3.91
N ALA A 113 -70.09 -4.70 2.66
CA ALA A 113 -69.22 -4.86 1.50
C ALA A 113 -68.12 -3.78 1.45
N GLU A 114 -68.46 -2.53 1.76
CA GLU A 114 -67.49 -1.43 1.84
C GLU A 114 -66.48 -1.64 2.97
N ARG A 115 -66.92 -2.10 4.13
CA ARG A 115 -66.00 -2.48 5.22
C ARG A 115 -65.01 -3.56 4.78
N TYR A 116 -65.47 -4.59 4.05
CA TYR A 116 -64.58 -5.62 3.53
C TYR A 116 -63.62 -5.11 2.45
N ARG A 117 -64.08 -4.20 1.57
CA ARG A 117 -63.21 -3.54 0.59
C ARG A 117 -62.12 -2.71 1.27
N GLN A 118 -62.47 -1.94 2.29
CA GLN A 118 -61.51 -1.16 3.08
C GLN A 118 -60.49 -2.09 3.78
N GLN A 119 -60.96 -3.15 4.44
CA GLN A 119 -60.06 -4.13 5.09
C GLN A 119 -59.11 -4.81 4.10
N LEU A 120 -59.59 -5.14 2.89
CA LEU A 120 -58.76 -5.72 1.84
C LEU A 120 -57.69 -4.72 1.37
N ASN A 121 -58.09 -3.48 1.10
CA ASN A 121 -57.17 -2.42 0.69
C ASN A 121 -56.11 -2.13 1.75
N ASP A 122 -56.49 -2.09 3.03
CA ASP A 122 -55.57 -1.93 4.16
C ASP A 122 -54.58 -3.10 4.24
N SER A 123 -55.05 -4.32 4.02
CA SER A 123 -54.21 -5.52 4.03
C SER A 123 -53.23 -5.53 2.85
N ILE A 124 -53.68 -5.14 1.65
CA ILE A 124 -52.83 -4.97 0.47
C ILE A 124 -51.79 -3.87 0.72
N GLY A 125 -52.18 -2.75 1.31
CA GLY A 125 -51.28 -1.66 1.68
C GLY A 125 -50.19 -2.10 2.65
N LYS A 126 -50.55 -2.88 3.68
CA LYS A 126 -49.59 -3.48 4.63
C LYS A 126 -48.64 -4.46 3.93
N GLN A 127 -49.16 -5.34 3.07
CA GLN A 127 -48.32 -6.28 2.31
C GLN A 127 -47.33 -5.55 1.38
N HIS A 128 -47.74 -4.45 0.74
CA HIS A 128 -46.84 -3.62 -0.06
C HIS A 128 -45.76 -2.94 0.80
N ALA A 129 -46.12 -2.45 1.98
CA ALA A 129 -45.15 -1.87 2.91
C ALA A 129 -44.14 -2.94 3.42
N GLU A 130 -44.61 -4.13 3.76
CA GLU A 130 -43.77 -5.26 4.20
C GLU A 130 -42.83 -5.74 3.08
N THR A 131 -43.33 -5.90 1.86
CA THR A 131 -42.49 -6.30 0.70
C THR A 131 -41.45 -5.24 0.36
N SER A 132 -41.79 -3.95 0.46
CA SER A 132 -40.83 -2.85 0.30
C SER A 132 -39.76 -2.85 1.40
N ALA A 133 -40.16 -3.07 2.65
CA ALA A 133 -39.23 -3.18 3.77
C ALA A 133 -38.31 -4.40 3.65
N ALA A 134 -38.82 -5.55 3.20
CA ALA A 134 -38.05 -6.75 2.92
C ALA A 134 -37.00 -6.49 1.83
N ALA A 135 -37.39 -5.90 0.69
CA ALA A 135 -36.47 -5.55 -0.38
C ALA A 135 -35.35 -4.58 0.07
N LYS A 136 -35.68 -3.61 0.92
CA LYS A 136 -34.68 -2.71 1.52
C LYS A 136 -33.72 -3.45 2.45
N THR A 137 -34.23 -4.41 3.21
CA THR A 137 -33.42 -5.25 4.12
C THR A 137 -32.46 -6.11 3.33
N GLU A 138 -32.91 -6.77 2.25
CA GLU A 138 -32.07 -7.54 1.35
C GLU A 138 -30.97 -6.67 0.70
N ALA A 139 -31.32 -5.48 0.23
CA ALA A 139 -30.35 -4.55 -0.36
C ALA A 139 -29.28 -4.10 0.66
N LEU A 140 -29.68 -3.84 1.91
CA LEU A 140 -28.74 -3.49 2.99
C LEU A 140 -27.86 -4.68 3.36
N GLN A 141 -28.40 -5.88 3.39
CA GLN A 141 -27.66 -7.10 3.68
C GLN A 141 -26.59 -7.38 2.60
N ALA A 142 -26.96 -7.27 1.32
CA ALA A 142 -26.01 -7.38 0.21
C ALA A 142 -24.88 -6.34 0.30
N LYS A 143 -25.20 -5.11 0.73
CA LYS A 143 -24.19 -4.05 0.94
C LYS A 143 -23.23 -4.39 2.09
N VAL A 144 -23.74 -4.94 3.19
CA VAL A 144 -22.91 -5.39 4.32
C VAL A 144 -21.98 -6.51 3.89
N GLU A 145 -22.48 -7.52 3.19
CA GLU A 145 -21.67 -8.64 2.68
C GLU A 145 -20.57 -8.13 1.74
N HIS A 146 -20.89 -7.20 0.83
CA HIS A 146 -19.90 -6.57 -0.05
C HIS A 146 -18.82 -5.81 0.72
N GLN A 147 -19.20 -5.04 1.75
CA GLN A 147 -18.26 -4.31 2.60
C GLN A 147 -17.38 -5.27 3.42
N GLN A 148 -17.93 -6.34 3.98
CA GLN A 148 -17.17 -7.37 4.67
C GLN A 148 -16.15 -8.04 3.75
N GLY A 149 -16.54 -8.37 2.52
CA GLY A 149 -15.61 -8.90 1.51
C GLY A 149 -14.49 -7.91 1.16
N THR A 150 -14.79 -6.61 1.10
CA THR A 150 -13.79 -5.56 0.85
C THR A 150 -12.82 -5.42 2.02
N ILE A 151 -13.31 -5.44 3.26
CA ILE A 151 -12.48 -5.40 4.47
C ILE A 151 -11.56 -6.62 4.53
N ALA A 152 -12.06 -7.82 4.22
CA ALA A 152 -11.26 -9.03 4.18
C ALA A 152 -10.09 -8.93 3.19
N LYS A 153 -10.33 -8.39 1.98
CA LYS A 153 -9.28 -8.13 0.98
C LYS A 153 -8.24 -7.14 1.50
N LEU A 154 -8.68 -6.01 2.05
CA LEU A 154 -7.75 -5.00 2.60
C LEU A 154 -6.92 -5.54 3.77
N MET A 155 -7.50 -6.39 4.62
CA MET A 155 -6.74 -7.06 5.68
C MET A 155 -5.68 -8.01 5.13
N ASP A 156 -5.99 -8.76 4.07
CA ASP A 156 -5.04 -9.65 3.40
C ASP A 156 -3.90 -8.86 2.75
N ASP A 157 -4.21 -7.77 2.05
CA ASP A 157 -3.21 -6.90 1.43
C ASP A 157 -2.32 -6.19 2.45
N ASN A 158 -2.89 -5.75 3.58
CA ASN A 158 -2.11 -5.21 4.70
C ASN A 158 -1.16 -6.26 5.29
N ARG A 159 -1.62 -7.50 5.48
CA ARG A 159 -0.75 -8.60 5.95
C ARG A 159 0.39 -8.89 4.99
N LYS A 160 0.11 -8.94 3.68
CA LYS A 160 1.16 -9.11 2.65
C LYS A 160 2.17 -7.97 2.69
N SER A 161 1.69 -6.73 2.77
CA SER A 161 2.53 -5.55 2.86
C SER A 161 3.41 -5.58 4.12
N GLU A 162 2.84 -5.94 5.27
CA GLU A 162 3.59 -6.10 6.52
C GLU A 162 4.68 -7.17 6.40
N ALA A 163 4.39 -8.31 5.77
CA ALA A 163 5.37 -9.36 5.51
C ALA A 163 6.51 -8.87 4.59
N MET A 164 6.19 -8.13 3.52
CA MET A 164 7.19 -7.52 2.64
C MET A 164 8.08 -6.53 3.40
N TYR A 165 7.49 -5.65 4.22
CA TYR A 165 8.26 -4.70 5.02
C TYR A 165 9.15 -5.38 6.05
N LYS A 166 8.68 -6.47 6.69
CA LYS A 166 9.51 -7.29 7.58
C LYS A 166 10.69 -7.89 6.85
N GLN A 167 10.48 -8.46 5.67
CA GLN A 167 11.55 -9.02 4.84
C GLN A 167 12.55 -7.95 4.41
N LEU A 168 12.07 -6.77 3.98
CA LEU A 168 12.93 -5.66 3.58
C LEU A 168 13.80 -5.17 4.76
N ARG A 169 13.21 -5.02 5.95
CA ARG A 169 13.96 -4.65 7.16
C ARG A 169 15.05 -5.67 7.52
N GLU A 170 14.76 -6.96 7.40
CA GLU A 170 15.76 -8.01 7.67
C GLU A 170 16.90 -7.96 6.63
N SER A 171 16.56 -7.76 5.35
CA SER A 171 17.55 -7.57 4.27
C SER A 171 18.43 -6.34 4.51
N ASP A 172 17.83 -5.20 4.87
CA ASP A 172 18.55 -3.96 5.15
C ASP A 172 19.46 -4.12 6.37
N LYS A 173 18.98 -4.79 7.42
CA LYS A 173 19.78 -5.12 8.60
C LYS A 173 21.00 -5.96 8.22
N HIS A 174 20.82 -7.03 7.45
CA HIS A 174 21.92 -7.87 6.97
C HIS A 174 22.93 -7.08 6.12
N ALA A 175 22.45 -6.20 5.24
CA ALA A 175 23.30 -5.35 4.42
C ALA A 175 24.10 -4.34 5.25
N LEU A 176 23.49 -3.77 6.30
CA LEU A 176 24.16 -2.87 7.24
C LEU A 176 25.22 -3.59 8.06
N GLU A 177 24.93 -4.79 8.58
CA GLU A 177 25.89 -5.63 9.29
C GLU A 177 27.09 -5.96 8.39
N SER A 178 26.83 -6.41 7.15
CA SER A 178 27.91 -6.70 6.18
C SER A 178 28.77 -5.46 5.86
N LYS A 179 28.14 -4.28 5.73
CA LYS A 179 28.87 -3.02 5.52
C LYS A 179 29.68 -2.63 6.75
N SER A 180 29.13 -2.79 7.95
CA SER A 180 29.83 -2.56 9.21
C SER A 180 31.06 -3.44 9.34
N ASP A 181 30.94 -4.74 9.03
CA ASP A 181 32.08 -5.67 9.03
C ASP A 181 33.16 -5.27 8.01
N ARG A 182 32.75 -4.82 6.82
CA ARG A 182 33.69 -4.31 5.81
C ARG A 182 34.40 -3.04 6.27
N LEU A 183 33.70 -2.14 6.95
CA LEU A 183 34.29 -0.92 7.51
C LEU A 183 35.28 -1.27 8.63
N ALA A 184 34.90 -2.14 9.57
CA ALA A 184 35.80 -2.59 10.64
C ALA A 184 37.09 -3.24 10.09
N LYS A 185 36.98 -4.04 9.02
CA LYS A 185 38.17 -4.60 8.33
C LYS A 185 39.05 -3.51 7.70
N LYS A 186 38.44 -2.49 7.09
CA LYS A 186 39.18 -1.36 6.52
C LYS A 186 39.85 -0.52 7.61
N ASP A 187 39.19 -0.27 8.72
CA ASP A 187 39.75 0.46 9.86
C ASP A 187 40.94 -0.29 10.48
N ALA A 188 40.83 -1.62 10.61
CA ALA A 188 41.95 -2.45 11.05
C ALA A 188 43.14 -2.39 10.07
N LEU A 189 42.88 -2.39 8.76
CA LEU A 189 43.92 -2.26 7.75
C LEU A 189 44.56 -0.86 7.76
N ILE A 190 43.76 0.19 7.96
CA ILE A 190 44.26 1.57 8.13
C ILE A 190 45.16 1.66 9.36
N ALA A 191 44.75 1.10 10.50
CA ALA A 191 45.57 1.07 11.71
C ALA A 191 46.88 0.30 11.50
N GLN A 192 46.84 -0.83 10.78
CA GLN A 192 48.03 -1.58 10.42
C GLN A 192 48.98 -0.78 9.51
N LEU A 193 48.44 -0.05 8.53
CA LEU A 193 49.24 0.83 7.66
C LEU A 193 49.88 1.99 8.43
N TYR A 194 49.15 2.61 9.37
CA TYR A 194 49.73 3.63 10.24
C TYR A 194 50.89 3.07 11.09
N GLN A 195 50.72 1.89 11.69
CA GLN A 195 51.80 1.24 12.43
C GLN A 195 53.02 0.98 11.54
N GLN A 196 52.82 0.50 10.31
CA GLN A 196 53.92 0.29 9.36
C GLN A 196 54.63 1.60 8.96
N ILE A 197 53.89 2.70 8.85
CA ILE A 197 54.46 4.03 8.57
C ILE A 197 55.31 4.48 9.76
N ASP A 198 54.81 4.32 10.99
CA ASP A 198 55.55 4.68 12.21
C ASP A 198 56.81 3.82 12.36
N ASP A 199 56.69 2.49 12.20
CA ASP A 199 57.83 1.56 12.23
C ASP A 199 58.88 1.93 11.15
N ALA A 200 58.44 2.29 9.95
CA ALA A 200 59.31 2.75 8.87
C ALA A 200 59.95 4.10 9.18
N HIS A 201 59.23 5.01 9.85
CA HIS A 201 59.76 6.30 10.27
C HIS A 201 60.85 6.14 11.33
N ASP A 202 60.64 5.28 12.32
CA ASP A 202 61.62 4.94 13.36
C ASP A 202 62.87 4.28 12.76
N ALA A 203 62.69 3.37 11.80
CA ALA A 203 63.80 2.79 11.03
C ALA A 203 64.58 3.86 10.24
N LEU A 204 63.91 4.89 9.73
CA LEU A 204 64.52 5.97 8.98
C LEU A 204 65.22 6.99 9.90
N SER A 205 64.71 7.21 11.11
CA SER A 205 65.35 8.03 12.14
C SER A 205 66.63 7.36 12.65
N THR A 206 66.57 6.06 12.96
CA THR A 206 67.78 5.28 13.33
C THR A 206 68.81 5.23 12.21
N PHE A 207 68.38 5.17 10.94
CA PHE A 207 69.31 5.28 9.80
C PHE A 207 69.95 6.68 9.68
N LYS A 208 69.24 7.77 10.03
CA LYS A 208 69.81 9.12 10.07
C LYS A 208 70.80 9.33 11.21
N GLU A 209 70.70 8.55 12.29
CA GLU A 209 71.66 8.56 13.39
C GLU A 209 72.96 7.80 13.08
N CYS A 210 73.03 7.06 11.97
CA CYS A 210 74.31 6.58 11.43
C CYS A 210 75.16 7.78 10.99
N ASP A 211 76.18 8.10 11.78
CA ASP A 211 77.11 9.20 11.50
C ASP A 211 77.78 9.01 10.13
N PRO A 212 77.47 9.85 9.12
CA PRO A 212 78.04 9.70 7.79
C PRO A 212 79.56 9.89 7.79
N LEU A 213 80.12 10.61 8.79
CA LEU A 213 81.57 10.73 8.94
C LEU A 213 82.21 9.42 9.38
N ALA A 214 81.63 8.69 10.34
CA ALA A 214 82.15 7.40 10.80
C ALA A 214 82.17 6.36 9.66
N LEU A 215 81.13 6.36 8.83
CA LEU A 215 81.01 5.44 7.69
C LEU A 215 81.96 5.83 6.53
N GLN A 216 82.20 7.14 6.36
CA GLN A 216 83.19 7.66 5.43
C GLN A 216 84.63 7.35 5.90
N GLU A 217 84.93 7.50 7.19
CA GLU A 217 86.23 7.13 7.78
C GLU A 217 86.51 5.63 7.65
N GLN A 218 85.51 4.79 7.88
CA GLN A 218 85.63 3.34 7.67
C GLN A 218 85.90 3.01 6.20
N ASN A 219 85.20 3.65 5.25
CA ASN A 219 85.43 3.45 3.83
C ASN A 219 86.81 3.94 3.38
N VAL A 220 87.29 5.08 3.90
CA VAL A 220 88.67 5.57 3.66
C VAL A 220 89.68 4.58 4.24
N GLY A 221 89.46 4.06 5.44
CA GLY A 221 90.32 3.04 6.05
C GLY A 221 90.37 1.74 5.24
N LEU A 222 89.24 1.28 4.71
CA LEU A 222 89.17 0.12 3.83
C LEU A 222 89.85 0.38 2.48
N LEU A 223 89.70 1.59 1.91
CA LEU A 223 90.39 1.99 0.68
C LEU A 223 91.91 2.04 0.88
N SER A 224 92.40 2.62 1.97
CA SER A 224 93.84 2.61 2.30
C SER A 224 94.37 1.19 2.51
N ARG A 225 93.59 0.31 3.16
CA ARG A 225 93.95 -1.10 3.32
C ARG A 225 93.99 -1.85 1.98
N ASN A 226 93.02 -1.60 1.10
CA ASN A 226 93.01 -2.16 -0.25
C ASN A 226 94.18 -1.66 -1.09
N LEU A 227 94.57 -0.39 -0.95
CA LEU A 227 95.75 0.15 -1.63
C LEU A 227 97.03 -0.54 -1.16
N SER A 228 97.19 -0.71 0.15
CA SER A 228 98.34 -1.43 0.73
C SER A 228 98.37 -2.90 0.29
N LEU A 229 97.22 -3.59 0.26
CA LEU A 229 97.13 -4.95 -0.28
C LEU A 229 97.42 -5.00 -1.78
N SER A 230 97.07 -3.95 -2.54
CA SER A 230 97.40 -3.85 -3.97
C SER A 230 98.91 -3.69 -4.19
N GLU A 231 99.58 -2.88 -3.38
CA GLU A 231 101.04 -2.74 -3.40
C GLU A 231 101.74 -4.05 -3.02
N GLU A 232 101.23 -4.74 -2.00
CA GLU A 232 101.73 -6.05 -1.55
C GLU A 232 101.53 -7.13 -2.63
N ASN A 233 100.36 -7.14 -3.30
CA ASN A 233 100.08 -8.01 -4.43
C ASN A 233 100.98 -7.70 -5.64
N GLN A 234 101.30 -6.42 -5.89
CA GLN A 234 102.23 -6.04 -6.95
C GLN A 234 103.64 -6.56 -6.65
N ALA A 235 104.11 -6.43 -5.40
CA ALA A 235 105.39 -6.99 -4.95
C ALA A 235 105.42 -8.53 -5.04
N LEU A 236 104.32 -9.20 -4.68
CA LEU A 236 104.16 -10.65 -4.86
C LEU A 236 104.14 -11.06 -6.33
N GLN A 237 103.56 -10.26 -7.21
CA GLN A 237 103.53 -10.51 -8.64
C GLN A 237 104.90 -10.33 -9.29
N GLU A 238 105.73 -9.40 -8.79
CA GLU A 238 107.14 -9.26 -9.16
C GLU A 238 107.97 -10.46 -8.66
N GLN A 239 107.73 -10.97 -7.45
CA GLN A 239 108.33 -12.24 -7.00
C GLN A 239 107.87 -13.44 -7.85
N TYR A 240 106.58 -13.50 -8.20
CA TYR A 240 106.01 -14.57 -9.00
C TYR A 240 106.56 -14.57 -10.44
N THR A 241 106.82 -13.40 -11.05
CA THR A 241 107.47 -13.35 -12.37
C THR A 241 108.92 -13.81 -12.32
N MET A 242 109.63 -13.57 -11.21
CA MET A 242 110.98 -14.08 -10.98
C MET A 242 111.01 -15.61 -10.81
N VAL A 243 110.07 -16.18 -10.06
CA VAL A 243 109.92 -17.64 -9.86
C VAL A 243 109.37 -18.32 -11.13
N LYS A 244 108.48 -17.67 -11.88
CA LYS A 244 107.97 -18.15 -13.18
C LYS A 244 109.07 -18.18 -14.25
N HIS A 245 110.03 -17.25 -14.21
CA HIS A 245 111.18 -17.31 -15.10
C HIS A 245 112.15 -18.46 -14.75
N GLN A 246 112.21 -18.86 -13.47
CA GLN A 246 112.97 -20.02 -12.98
C GLN A 246 112.24 -21.37 -13.18
N LEU A 247 110.91 -21.37 -13.21
CA LEU A 247 110.08 -22.56 -13.45
C LEU A 247 109.80 -22.79 -14.96
N GLY A 248 109.97 -21.74 -15.78
CA GLY A 248 109.84 -21.77 -17.24
C GLY A 248 110.93 -22.55 -17.98
N GLU A 249 112.07 -22.83 -17.33
CA GLU A 249 113.10 -23.73 -17.86
C GLU A 249 112.92 -25.20 -17.45
N VAL A 250 111.99 -25.52 -16.54
CA VAL A 250 111.79 -26.89 -16.00
C VAL A 250 110.53 -27.59 -16.56
N LEU A 251 109.61 -26.88 -17.20
CA LEU A 251 108.32 -27.44 -17.66
C LEU A 251 108.13 -27.42 -19.19
N ALA A 252 109.22 -27.32 -19.96
CA ALA A 252 109.23 -27.65 -21.38
C ALA A 252 109.33 -29.17 -21.60
N ALA A 253 108.28 -29.90 -21.24
CA ALA A 253 108.04 -31.27 -21.75
C ALA A 253 106.52 -31.53 -21.87
N PRO A 254 106.03 -32.09 -22.99
CA PRO A 254 104.63 -32.09 -23.35
C PRO A 254 103.94 -33.39 -22.95
N TYR A 255 103.01 -33.33 -21.98
CA TYR A 255 101.94 -34.30 -21.80
C TYR A 255 100.72 -33.48 -21.30
N GLY A 256 99.57 -33.46 -21.98
CA GLY A 256 98.93 -34.61 -22.58
C GLY A 256 98.18 -35.39 -21.51
N HIS A 257 97.23 -34.76 -20.81
CA HIS A 257 96.15 -35.47 -20.12
C HIS A 257 94.87 -34.65 -20.13
N GLY A 258 93.88 -35.19 -20.82
CA GLY A 258 92.49 -34.74 -20.78
C GLY A 258 92.02 -34.73 -19.34
N SER A 259 91.83 -33.52 -18.82
CA SER A 259 91.38 -33.34 -17.45
C SER A 259 89.88 -33.57 -17.40
N ARG A 260 89.48 -34.47 -16.50
CA ARG A 260 88.11 -34.67 -16.00
C ARG A 260 87.40 -33.34 -15.71
N LYS A 261 88.15 -32.30 -15.33
CA LYS A 261 87.62 -30.93 -15.15
C LYS A 261 87.05 -30.33 -16.45
N ALA A 262 87.62 -30.59 -17.63
CA ALA A 262 87.08 -30.09 -18.90
C ALA A 262 85.76 -30.79 -19.29
N GLN A 263 85.60 -32.08 -18.94
CA GLN A 263 84.35 -32.81 -19.13
C GLN A 263 83.27 -32.38 -18.12
N LEU A 264 83.64 -32.14 -16.86
CA LEU A 264 82.74 -31.59 -15.84
C LEU A 264 82.31 -30.16 -16.14
N PHE A 265 83.21 -29.32 -16.66
CA PHE A 265 82.86 -27.95 -17.06
C PHE A 265 81.92 -27.95 -18.28
N ALA A 266 82.13 -28.85 -19.24
CA ALA A 266 81.21 -29.03 -20.37
C ALA A 266 79.84 -29.57 -19.92
N ALA A 267 79.81 -30.51 -18.98
CA ALA A 267 78.57 -31.05 -18.39
C ALA A 267 77.82 -29.96 -17.61
N ALA A 268 78.49 -29.23 -16.72
CA ALA A 268 77.91 -28.15 -15.93
C ALA A 268 77.39 -27.00 -16.80
N ILE A 269 78.10 -26.62 -17.87
CA ILE A 269 77.60 -25.64 -18.84
C ILE A 269 76.35 -26.16 -19.56
N SER A 270 76.31 -27.45 -19.93
CA SER A 270 75.14 -28.05 -20.60
C SER A 270 73.91 -28.15 -19.69
N GLU A 271 74.10 -28.47 -18.41
CA GLU A 271 73.04 -28.57 -17.40
C GLU A 271 72.53 -27.20 -16.98
N THR A 272 73.43 -26.24 -16.76
CA THR A 272 73.07 -24.84 -16.46
C THR A 272 72.29 -24.23 -17.61
N LYS A 273 72.66 -24.52 -18.87
CA LYS A 273 71.91 -24.08 -20.05
C LYS A 273 70.51 -24.69 -20.11
N THR A 274 70.36 -25.93 -19.67
CA THR A 274 69.07 -26.64 -19.63
C THR A 274 68.17 -26.09 -18.52
N LEU A 275 68.73 -25.84 -17.32
CA LEU A 275 68.02 -25.21 -16.21
C LEU A 275 67.63 -23.75 -16.51
N ASN A 276 68.51 -22.96 -17.13
CA ASN A 276 68.16 -21.61 -17.58
C ASN A 276 67.04 -21.62 -18.61
N ARG A 277 67.04 -22.59 -19.55
CA ARG A 277 65.93 -22.75 -20.50
C ARG A 277 64.62 -23.10 -19.78
N PHE A 278 64.67 -23.95 -18.76
CA PHE A 278 63.51 -24.26 -17.93
C PHE A 278 62.96 -23.00 -17.24
N PHE A 279 63.79 -22.21 -16.57
CA PHE A 279 63.33 -21.01 -15.86
C PHE A 279 62.81 -19.92 -16.81
N LEU A 280 63.41 -19.76 -18.00
CA LEU A 280 62.88 -18.86 -19.02
C LEU A 280 61.50 -19.33 -19.54
N ASN A 281 61.33 -20.62 -19.79
CA ASN A 281 60.05 -21.17 -20.22
C ASN A 281 58.99 -21.06 -19.12
N ALA A 282 59.35 -21.36 -17.86
CA ALA A 282 58.50 -21.18 -16.69
C ALA A 282 58.01 -19.74 -16.54
N PHE A 283 58.92 -18.77 -16.77
CA PHE A 283 58.58 -17.35 -16.72
C PHE A 283 57.63 -16.94 -17.84
N GLU A 284 57.85 -17.41 -19.07
CA GLU A 284 56.94 -17.14 -20.19
C GLU A 284 55.55 -17.77 -19.98
N VAL A 285 55.46 -18.96 -19.36
CA VAL A 285 54.18 -19.56 -18.95
C VAL A 285 53.45 -18.68 -17.93
N LEU A 286 54.14 -18.21 -16.89
CA LEU A 286 53.54 -17.32 -15.89
C LEU A 286 53.08 -15.99 -16.51
N LYS A 287 53.84 -15.47 -17.46
CA LYS A 287 53.49 -14.25 -18.20
C LYS A 287 52.29 -14.44 -19.11
N ALA A 288 52.17 -15.60 -19.77
CA ALA A 288 51.00 -15.97 -20.55
C ALA A 288 49.75 -16.03 -19.66
N PHE A 289 49.82 -16.72 -18.51
CA PHE A 289 48.73 -16.74 -17.53
C PHE A 289 48.35 -15.34 -17.05
N SER A 290 49.34 -14.52 -16.68
CA SER A 290 49.09 -13.14 -16.23
C SER A 290 48.40 -12.30 -17.30
N ARG A 291 48.75 -12.48 -18.58
CA ARG A 291 48.11 -11.77 -19.69
C ARG A 291 46.65 -12.21 -19.89
N SER A 292 46.36 -13.50 -19.74
CA SER A 292 44.98 -14.03 -19.84
C SER A 292 44.04 -13.44 -18.79
N PHE A 293 44.55 -12.97 -17.65
CA PHE A 293 43.75 -12.29 -16.62
C PHE A 293 43.67 -10.76 -16.79
N GLN A 294 44.54 -10.16 -17.61
CA GLN A 294 44.59 -8.70 -17.82
C GLN A 294 43.71 -8.23 -18.98
N THR A 295 43.36 -9.10 -19.94
CA THR A 295 42.48 -8.77 -21.06
C THR A 295 41.10 -9.39 -20.86
N VAL A 296 40.04 -8.70 -21.30
CA VAL A 296 38.65 -9.22 -21.21
C VAL A 296 38.61 -10.59 -21.91
N PRO A 297 38.23 -11.67 -21.19
CA PRO A 297 38.43 -13.02 -21.68
C PRO A 297 37.50 -13.32 -22.85
N THR A 298 38.01 -13.24 -24.09
CA THR A 298 37.41 -13.99 -25.20
C THR A 298 37.93 -15.42 -25.14
N ARG A 299 37.02 -16.40 -25.28
CA ARG A 299 37.36 -17.83 -25.21
C ARG A 299 38.53 -18.20 -26.12
N SER A 300 38.55 -17.66 -27.33
CA SER A 300 39.62 -17.88 -28.32
C SER A 300 40.97 -17.30 -27.90
N GLY A 301 40.99 -16.15 -27.21
CA GLY A 301 42.23 -15.56 -26.70
C GLY A 301 42.83 -16.37 -25.55
N ILE A 302 41.98 -16.91 -24.68
CA ILE A 302 42.42 -17.78 -23.59
C ILE A 302 42.94 -19.12 -24.10
N GLU A 303 42.24 -19.75 -25.06
CA GLU A 303 42.66 -21.00 -25.68
C GLU A 303 44.03 -20.85 -26.38
N PHE A 304 44.25 -19.76 -27.13
CA PHE A 304 45.55 -19.49 -27.77
C PHE A 304 46.71 -19.35 -26.76
N HIS A 305 46.50 -18.63 -25.67
CA HIS A 305 47.52 -18.47 -24.62
C HIS A 305 47.77 -19.76 -23.83
N LEU A 306 46.76 -20.62 -23.71
CA LEU A 306 46.89 -21.94 -23.09
C LEU A 306 47.66 -22.92 -23.95
N ASP A 307 47.42 -22.96 -25.25
CA ASP A 307 48.18 -23.82 -26.16
C ASP A 307 49.67 -23.44 -26.15
N ALA A 308 49.98 -22.14 -26.16
CA ALA A 308 51.35 -21.64 -26.02
C ALA A 308 51.97 -22.00 -24.66
N ALA A 309 51.19 -21.93 -23.57
CA ALA A 309 51.63 -22.33 -22.24
C ALA A 309 51.85 -23.85 -22.15
N GLN A 310 51.02 -24.67 -22.81
CA GLN A 310 51.17 -26.13 -22.86
C GLN A 310 52.39 -26.57 -23.67
N GLU A 311 52.66 -25.91 -24.80
CA GLU A 311 53.88 -26.15 -25.59
C GLU A 311 55.13 -25.81 -24.78
N ALA A 312 55.12 -24.69 -24.04
CA ALA A 312 56.20 -24.32 -23.14
C ALA A 312 56.36 -25.29 -21.95
N LEU A 313 55.25 -25.79 -21.38
CA LEU A 313 55.26 -26.79 -20.30
C LEU A 313 55.77 -28.17 -20.78
N ALA A 314 55.45 -28.55 -22.02
CA ALA A 314 55.93 -29.78 -22.64
C ALA A 314 57.47 -29.75 -22.77
N GLY A 315 58.05 -28.61 -23.17
CA GLY A 315 59.50 -28.42 -23.22
C GLY A 315 60.19 -28.45 -21.85
N CYS A 316 59.45 -28.29 -20.74
CA CYS A 316 59.98 -28.38 -19.38
C CYS A 316 60.02 -29.82 -18.83
N ARG A 317 59.19 -30.74 -19.34
CA ARG A 317 59.13 -32.14 -18.87
C ARG A 317 60.41 -32.93 -19.13
N ASP A 318 61.16 -32.56 -20.17
CA ASP A 318 62.41 -33.24 -20.53
C ASP A 318 63.57 -32.97 -19.54
N VAL A 319 63.46 -31.94 -18.70
CA VAL A 319 64.52 -31.54 -17.75
C VAL A 319 64.53 -32.41 -16.49
N LYS A 320 63.36 -32.84 -16.01
CA LYS A 320 63.22 -33.72 -14.83
C LYS A 320 63.77 -35.12 -15.08
N ALA A 321 63.84 -35.55 -16.34
CA ALA A 321 64.44 -36.83 -16.74
C ALA A 321 65.95 -36.72 -17.02
N ALA A 322 66.43 -35.55 -17.46
CA ALA A 322 67.84 -35.30 -17.78
C ALA A 322 68.71 -35.12 -16.52
N VAL A 323 68.16 -34.54 -15.45
CA VAL A 323 68.87 -34.35 -14.18
C VAL A 323 68.66 -35.57 -13.29
N ARG A 324 69.44 -36.63 -13.54
CA ARG A 324 69.60 -37.74 -12.58
C ARG A 324 70.71 -37.39 -11.60
N PRO A 325 70.55 -37.67 -10.30
CA PRO A 325 71.60 -37.46 -9.32
C PRO A 325 72.79 -38.38 -9.64
N VAL A 326 73.94 -37.79 -9.99
CA VAL A 326 75.21 -38.51 -9.96
C VAL A 326 75.62 -38.58 -8.50
N THR A 327 75.06 -39.54 -7.78
CA THR A 327 75.55 -39.95 -6.46
C THR A 327 75.59 -41.45 -6.43
N ASP A 328 76.75 -42.01 -6.73
CA ASP A 328 77.28 -43.27 -6.20
C ASP A 328 78.68 -43.49 -6.78
N GLY A 329 79.62 -42.70 -6.27
CA GLY A 329 81.03 -42.82 -6.59
C GLY A 329 81.84 -42.10 -5.54
N THR A 330 82.22 -42.83 -4.48
CA THR A 330 83.16 -42.38 -3.44
C THR A 330 84.56 -42.24 -4.03
N GLY A 331 84.77 -41.20 -4.84
CA GLY A 331 86.08 -40.73 -5.28
C GLY A 331 86.37 -39.38 -4.64
N ASP A 332 87.63 -39.15 -4.32
CA ASP A 332 88.15 -37.90 -3.75
C ASP A 332 87.83 -36.72 -4.70
N HIS A 333 86.68 -36.08 -4.52
CA HIS A 333 86.21 -34.97 -5.35
C HIS A 333 86.78 -33.66 -4.81
N ASP A 334 87.37 -32.87 -5.70
CA ASP A 334 87.89 -31.54 -5.41
C ASP A 334 86.78 -30.67 -4.79
N LEU A 335 87.07 -29.88 -3.75
CA LEU A 335 86.06 -29.14 -2.97
C LEU A 335 85.19 -28.23 -3.87
N GLU A 336 85.77 -27.74 -4.96
CA GLU A 336 85.11 -26.93 -5.99
C GLU A 336 84.09 -27.74 -6.83
N GLU A 337 84.40 -29.00 -7.14
CA GLU A 337 83.50 -29.91 -7.89
C GLU A 337 82.29 -30.30 -7.03
N LEU A 338 82.52 -30.58 -5.75
CA LEU A 338 81.45 -30.86 -4.79
C LEU A 338 80.51 -29.65 -4.59
N THR A 339 81.07 -28.44 -4.63
CA THR A 339 80.30 -27.20 -4.48
C THR A 339 79.45 -26.95 -5.73
N LEU A 340 80.02 -27.12 -6.93
CA LEU A 340 79.29 -26.98 -8.19
C LEU A 340 78.15 -28.00 -8.31
N CYS A 341 78.38 -29.25 -7.94
CA CYS A 341 77.33 -30.28 -7.93
C CYS A 341 76.21 -29.95 -6.93
N LYS A 342 76.52 -29.43 -5.75
CA LYS A 342 75.52 -28.99 -4.77
C LYS A 342 74.68 -27.81 -5.27
N GLU A 343 75.28 -26.85 -5.96
CA GLU A 343 74.55 -25.73 -6.55
C GLU A 343 73.63 -26.19 -7.68
N LEU A 344 74.11 -27.06 -8.57
CA LEU A 344 73.30 -27.65 -9.64
C LEU A 344 72.13 -28.47 -9.06
N ASP A 345 72.36 -29.25 -8.01
CA ASP A 345 71.31 -30.02 -7.32
C ASP A 345 70.27 -29.12 -6.63
N THR A 346 70.73 -28.04 -6.00
CA THR A 346 69.84 -27.03 -5.41
C THR A 346 68.98 -26.35 -6.47
N MET A 347 69.55 -26.00 -7.62
CA MET A 347 68.80 -25.44 -8.75
C MET A 347 67.83 -26.46 -9.36
N ALA A 348 68.20 -27.73 -9.43
CA ALA A 348 67.35 -28.80 -9.92
C ALA A 348 66.14 -29.05 -9.00
N VAL A 349 66.36 -29.06 -7.67
CA VAL A 349 65.29 -29.14 -6.67
C VAL A 349 64.37 -27.91 -6.78
N SER A 350 64.94 -26.71 -6.90
CA SER A 350 64.16 -25.48 -7.11
C SER A 350 63.35 -25.53 -8.41
N ALA A 351 63.91 -26.08 -9.49
CA ALA A 351 63.21 -26.27 -10.75
C ALA A 351 62.06 -27.29 -10.60
N GLY A 352 62.27 -28.37 -9.84
CA GLY A 352 61.22 -29.34 -9.50
C GLY A 352 60.04 -28.71 -8.75
N VAL A 353 60.32 -27.91 -7.71
CA VAL A 353 59.29 -27.19 -6.95
C VAL A 353 58.55 -26.17 -7.83
N ALA A 354 59.27 -25.45 -8.69
CA ALA A 354 58.67 -24.53 -9.64
C ALA A 354 57.77 -25.24 -10.66
N MET A 355 58.18 -26.42 -11.13
CA MET A 355 57.40 -27.25 -12.05
C MET A 355 56.11 -27.75 -11.40
N ASP A 356 56.18 -28.29 -10.18
CA ASP A 356 55.00 -28.77 -9.45
C ASP A 356 54.02 -27.61 -9.17
N SER A 357 54.54 -26.41 -8.88
CA SER A 357 53.75 -25.20 -8.72
C SER A 357 53.07 -24.76 -10.02
N LEU A 358 53.78 -24.84 -11.15
CA LEU A 358 53.23 -24.53 -12.47
C LEU A 358 52.13 -25.52 -12.88
N GLU A 359 52.31 -26.82 -12.60
CA GLU A 359 51.27 -27.83 -12.86
C GLU A 359 50.02 -27.58 -12.00
N ALA A 360 50.19 -27.18 -10.74
CA ALA A 360 49.08 -26.82 -9.86
C ALA A 360 48.31 -25.59 -10.38
N VAL A 361 49.02 -24.53 -10.79
CA VAL A 361 48.41 -23.32 -11.39
C VAL A 361 47.68 -23.65 -12.68
N HIS A 362 48.32 -24.41 -13.58
CA HIS A 362 47.72 -24.87 -14.83
C HIS A 362 46.45 -25.71 -14.58
N GLY A 363 46.49 -26.64 -13.63
CA GLY A 363 45.33 -27.46 -13.27
C GLY A 363 44.19 -26.65 -12.65
N GLY A 364 44.50 -25.66 -11.80
CA GLY A 364 43.52 -24.72 -11.26
C GLY A 364 42.86 -23.87 -12.33
N PHE A 365 43.65 -23.37 -13.28
CA PHE A 365 43.18 -22.54 -14.38
C PHE A 365 42.28 -23.32 -15.35
N TRP A 366 42.61 -24.56 -15.68
CA TRP A 366 41.74 -25.42 -16.50
C TRP A 366 40.40 -25.72 -15.82
N LYS A 367 40.41 -25.99 -14.51
CA LYS A 367 39.16 -26.15 -13.75
C LYS A 367 38.31 -24.89 -13.79
N PHE A 368 38.93 -23.73 -13.68
CA PHE A 368 38.25 -22.44 -13.78
C PHE A 368 37.60 -22.25 -15.17
N ILE A 369 38.33 -22.52 -16.26
CA ILE A 369 37.80 -22.39 -17.62
C ILE A 369 36.68 -23.39 -17.91
N ASN A 370 36.84 -24.65 -17.49
CA ASN A 370 35.79 -25.66 -17.66
C ASN A 370 34.51 -25.26 -16.92
N ARG A 371 34.64 -24.69 -15.72
CA ARG A 371 33.49 -24.17 -14.98
C ARG A 371 32.82 -22.98 -15.68
N MET A 372 33.61 -22.12 -16.30
CA MET A 372 33.11 -20.98 -17.08
C MET A 372 32.44 -21.43 -18.39
N SER A 373 32.87 -22.54 -19.00
CA SER A 373 32.28 -23.07 -20.23
C SER A 373 31.00 -23.89 -19.97
N GLU A 374 30.90 -24.53 -18.81
CA GLU A 374 29.71 -25.29 -18.38
C GLU A 374 28.54 -24.40 -17.93
N ASP A 375 28.82 -23.23 -17.34
CA ASP A 375 27.78 -22.29 -16.89
C ASP A 375 27.99 -20.87 -17.47
N PRO A 376 27.29 -20.50 -18.55
CA PRO A 376 27.42 -19.20 -19.18
C PRO A 376 26.98 -18.02 -18.30
N LYS A 377 26.27 -18.27 -17.18
CA LYS A 377 25.92 -17.21 -16.22
C LYS A 377 27.14 -16.74 -15.43
N VAL A 378 28.04 -17.65 -15.05
CA VAL A 378 29.28 -17.31 -14.33
C VAL A 378 30.16 -16.39 -15.19
N LEU A 379 30.18 -16.65 -16.50
CA LEU A 379 30.89 -15.82 -17.47
C LEU A 379 30.28 -14.41 -17.58
N SER A 380 28.95 -14.30 -17.51
CA SER A 380 28.25 -13.02 -17.48
C SER A 380 28.48 -12.24 -16.17
N GLU A 381 28.54 -12.93 -15.03
CA GLU A 381 28.77 -12.33 -13.71
C GLU A 381 30.19 -11.79 -13.58
N VAL A 382 31.19 -12.57 -14.00
CA VAL A 382 32.60 -12.14 -14.02
C VAL A 382 32.79 -10.95 -14.97
N ASN A 383 32.17 -10.96 -16.14
CA ASN A 383 32.23 -9.82 -17.07
C ASN A 383 31.54 -8.57 -16.51
N ALA A 384 30.42 -8.72 -15.80
CA ALA A 384 29.73 -7.59 -15.17
C ALA A 384 30.60 -6.96 -14.07
N GLU A 385 31.25 -7.78 -13.25
CA GLU A 385 32.07 -7.32 -12.14
C GLU A 385 33.39 -6.67 -12.61
N LEU A 386 33.98 -7.16 -13.71
CA LEU A 386 35.13 -6.51 -14.35
C LEU A 386 34.76 -5.19 -15.05
N CYS A 387 33.59 -5.14 -15.72
CA CYS A 387 33.11 -3.90 -16.36
C CYS A 387 32.78 -2.79 -15.34
N ASP A 388 32.39 -3.15 -14.12
CA ASP A 388 32.09 -2.18 -13.06
C ASP A 388 33.34 -1.59 -12.40
N GLN A 389 34.51 -2.22 -12.54
CA GLN A 389 35.78 -1.69 -12.02
C GLN A 389 36.40 -0.59 -12.90
N ASP A 390 36.11 -0.59 -14.21
CA ASP A 390 36.62 0.43 -15.15
C ASP A 390 35.68 1.64 -15.33
N ARG A 391 34.54 1.71 -14.62
CA ARG A 391 33.71 2.92 -14.60
C ARG A 391 34.35 3.98 -13.70
N PRO A 392 34.75 5.16 -14.22
CA PRO A 392 35.16 6.25 -13.36
C PRO A 392 33.97 6.63 -12.47
N ARG A 393 34.11 6.43 -11.16
CA ARG A 393 33.08 6.82 -10.18
C ARG A 393 32.89 8.32 -10.24
N ALA A 394 31.84 8.77 -10.93
CA ALA A 394 31.40 10.16 -10.90
C ALA A 394 31.00 10.52 -9.45
N LEU A 395 31.80 11.35 -8.80
CA LEU A 395 31.47 11.98 -7.53
C LEU A 395 30.29 12.94 -7.76
N ILE A 396 29.11 12.55 -7.27
CA ILE A 396 27.95 13.43 -7.16
C ILE A 396 28.24 14.41 -6.01
N VAL A 397 28.59 15.65 -6.36
CA VAL A 397 28.64 16.78 -5.42
C VAL A 397 27.21 17.26 -5.19
N TYR A 398 26.67 17.02 -3.99
CA TYR A 398 25.48 17.72 -3.52
C TYR A 398 25.89 19.11 -3.04
N GLY A 399 25.49 20.15 -3.79
CA GLY A 399 25.62 21.54 -3.40
C GLY A 399 24.45 21.98 -2.51
N HIS A 400 24.77 22.43 -1.30
CA HIS A 400 23.98 23.37 -0.52
C HIS A 400 24.38 24.80 -0.86
#